data_AF-A0A427HTE4-F1
#
_entry.id   AF-A0A427HTE4-F1
#
_cell.length_a   1.000
_cell.length_b   1.000
_cell.length_c   1.000
_cell.angle_alpha   90.00
_cell.angle_beta   90.00
_cell.angle_gamma   90.00
#
_symmetry.space_group_name_H-M   'P 1'
#
loop_
_entity.id
_entity.type
_entity.pdbx_description
1 polymer ?
#
loop_
_entity_poly.entity_id
_entity_poly.type
_entity_poly.pdbx_seq_one_letter_code
_entity_poly.pdbx_strand_id
1 'polypeptide(L)'
;MITVVVIGILASIAYPSYQEFVKRGNRTEGQAFLNEVAARQERYFVQNNEYITSDDDIDKLNLKDGSTSETGKYELSIGKEDDDGGYTLTATPNFDDTKCGNLILNAIGNRGAAGKLDSGSASDKEKVRECWR
;
A
#
# COMPACT_ATOMS: atom_id res chain seq x y z
N MET A 1 9.03 11.94 44.55
CA MET A 1 9.24 11.80 43.09
C MET A 1 8.48 10.59 42.54
N ILE A 2 7.15 10.52 42.75
CA ILE A 2 6.30 9.39 42.31
C ILE A 2 5.64 9.69 40.96
N THR A 3 5.39 10.97 40.68
CA THR A 3 4.76 11.44 39.44
C THR A 3 5.57 11.09 38.18
N VAL A 4 6.90 11.23 38.22
CA VAL A 4 7.78 10.87 37.09
C VAL A 4 7.73 9.36 36.79
N VAL A 5 7.61 8.53 37.83
CA VAL A 5 7.47 7.07 37.68
C VAL A 5 6.16 6.71 37.00
N VAL A 6 5.04 7.32 37.43
CA VAL A 6 3.72 7.10 36.83
C VAL A 6 3.68 7.57 35.37
N ILE A 7 4.27 8.74 35.07
CA ILE A 7 4.36 9.26 33.69
C ILE A 7 5.22 8.34 32.82
N GLY A 8 6.33 7.81 33.33
CA GLY A 8 7.18 6.87 32.61
C GLY A 8 6.43 5.58 32.21
N ILE A 9 5.63 5.02 33.14
CA ILE A 9 4.82 3.83 32.87
C ILE A 9 3.75 4.14 31.82
N LEU A 10 3.03 5.25 31.93
CA LEU A 10 1.99 5.62 30.95
C LEU A 10 2.57 5.91 29.57
N ALA A 11 3.70 6.61 29.49
CA ALA A 11 4.38 6.90 28.24
C ALA A 11 4.83 5.62 27.51
N SER A 12 5.26 4.59 28.25
CA SER A 12 5.72 3.32 27.67
C SER A 12 4.62 2.55 26.90
N ILE A 13 3.35 2.74 27.26
CA ILE A 13 2.20 2.09 26.60
C ILE A 13 1.59 3.02 25.55
N ALA A 14 1.44 4.31 25.88
CA ALA A 14 0.77 5.27 25.00
C ALA A 14 1.57 5.57 23.72
N TYR A 15 2.90 5.65 23.82
CA TYR A 15 3.75 6.00 22.69
C TYR A 15 3.73 4.97 21.54
N PRO A 16 3.97 3.67 21.76
CA PRO A 16 3.89 2.69 20.67
C PRO A 16 2.48 2.57 20.09
N SER A 17 1.43 2.70 20.92
CA SER A 17 0.05 2.66 20.46
C SER A 17 -0.30 3.82 19.52
N TYR A 18 0.23 5.02 19.78
CA TYR A 18 0.00 6.18 18.92
C TYR A 18 0.72 6.02 17.57
N GLN A 19 1.94 5.48 17.57
CA GLN A 19 2.68 5.23 16.33
C GLN A 19 1.94 4.24 15.41
N GLU A 20 1.39 3.15 15.96
CA GLU A 20 0.58 2.21 15.17
C GLU A 20 -0.69 2.86 14.60
N PHE A 21 -1.34 3.76 15.35
CA PHE A 21 -2.50 4.48 14.86
C PHE A 21 -2.17 5.35 13.64
N VAL A 22 -1.07 6.11 13.70
CA VAL A 22 -0.61 6.93 12.58
C VAL A 22 -0.22 6.07 11.37
N LYS A 23 0.51 4.98 11.58
CA LYS A 23 0.89 4.05 10.49
C LYS A 23 -0.34 3.44 9.81
N ARG A 24 -1.37 3.08 10.57
CA ARG A 24 -2.63 2.57 10.01
C ARG A 24 -3.33 3.62 9.13
N GLY A 25 -3.36 4.88 9.58
CA GLY A 25 -3.87 5.98 8.76
C GLY A 25 -3.11 6.12 7.43
N ASN A 26 -1.77 6.05 7.47
CA ASN A 26 -0.96 6.08 6.26
C ASN A 26 -1.26 4.88 5.34
N ARG A 27 -1.41 3.66 5.88
CA ARG A 27 -1.77 2.48 5.07
C ARG A 27 -3.09 2.67 4.32
N THR A 28 -4.07 3.31 4.94
CA THR A 28 -5.34 3.64 4.28
C THR A 28 -5.13 4.57 3.08
N GLU A 29 -4.21 5.54 3.19
CA GLU A 29 -3.81 6.38 2.04
C GLU A 29 -3.19 5.54 0.91
N GLY A 30 -2.24 4.64 1.24
CA GLY A 30 -1.62 3.75 0.26
C GLY A 30 -2.63 2.83 -0.44
N GLN A 31 -3.57 2.26 0.32
CA GLN A 31 -4.67 1.45 -0.24
C GLN A 31 -5.56 2.29 -1.16
N ALA A 32 -5.97 3.49 -0.75
CA ALA A 32 -6.79 4.38 -1.56
C ALA A 32 -6.08 4.77 -2.86
N PHE A 33 -4.78 5.06 -2.78
CA PHE A 33 -3.93 5.38 -3.92
C PHE A 33 -3.84 4.22 -4.92
N LEU A 34 -3.59 2.99 -4.46
CA LEU A 34 -3.60 1.80 -5.32
C LEU A 34 -4.95 1.60 -6.03
N ASN A 35 -6.07 1.84 -5.34
CA ASN A 35 -7.40 1.74 -5.95
C ASN A 35 -7.66 2.83 -6.99
N GLU A 36 -7.15 4.06 -6.77
CA GLU A 36 -7.22 5.13 -7.76
C GLU A 36 -6.43 4.75 -9.02
N VAL A 37 -5.20 4.25 -8.85
CA VAL A 37 -4.33 3.81 -9.94
C VAL A 37 -5.00 2.67 -10.72
N ALA A 38 -5.57 1.68 -10.04
CA ALA A 38 -6.31 0.59 -10.67
C ALA A 38 -7.49 1.12 -11.51
N ALA A 39 -8.28 2.07 -10.97
CA ALA A 39 -9.36 2.69 -11.74
C ALA A 39 -8.85 3.44 -12.99
N ARG A 40 -7.68 4.08 -12.91
CA ARG A 40 -7.05 4.74 -14.05
C ARG A 40 -6.53 3.74 -15.08
N GLN A 41 -5.97 2.61 -14.65
CA GLN A 41 -5.57 1.51 -15.52
C GLN A 41 -6.76 1.00 -16.34
N GLU A 42 -7.92 0.78 -15.72
CA GLU A 42 -9.12 0.38 -16.45
C GLU A 42 -9.59 1.42 -17.47
N ARG A 43 -9.52 2.72 -17.12
CA ARG A 43 -9.84 3.80 -18.07
C ARG A 43 -8.86 3.84 -19.24
N TYR A 44 -7.57 3.56 -18.99
CA TYR A 44 -6.55 3.50 -20.02
C TYR A 44 -6.77 2.28 -20.94
N PHE A 45 -7.11 1.14 -20.36
CA PHE A 45 -7.46 -0.09 -21.10
C PHE A 45 -8.66 0.11 -22.02
N VAL A 46 -9.72 0.79 -21.57
CA VAL A 46 -10.88 1.08 -22.43
C VAL A 46 -10.53 1.97 -23.63
N GLN A 47 -9.51 2.82 -23.51
CA GLN A 47 -9.10 3.74 -24.57
C GLN A 47 -8.07 3.15 -25.54
N ASN A 48 -7.15 2.34 -25.03
CA ASN A 48 -5.98 1.85 -25.79
C ASN A 48 -5.95 0.32 -25.95
N ASN A 49 -6.88 -0.39 -25.30
CA ASN A 49 -6.98 -1.85 -25.28
C ASN A 49 -5.73 -2.56 -24.74
N GLU A 50 -4.96 -1.88 -23.88
CA GLU A 50 -3.73 -2.35 -23.25
C GLU A 50 -3.61 -1.76 -21.84
N TYR A 51 -2.95 -2.48 -20.92
CA TYR A 51 -2.60 -1.99 -19.58
C TYR A 51 -1.17 -1.47 -19.55
N ILE A 52 -0.89 -0.51 -18.67
CA ILE A 52 0.49 -0.06 -18.44
C ILE A 52 1.19 -1.06 -17.54
N THR A 53 2.38 -1.49 -17.95
CA THR A 53 3.14 -2.58 -17.33
C THR A 53 4.57 -2.18 -16.94
N SER A 54 4.95 -0.93 -17.23
CA SER A 54 6.26 -0.36 -16.92
C SER A 54 6.09 1.00 -16.23
N ASP A 55 7.02 1.31 -15.33
CA ASP A 55 7.11 2.60 -14.65
C ASP A 55 7.31 3.78 -15.62
N ASP A 56 7.96 3.54 -16.76
CA ASP A 56 8.21 4.57 -17.79
C ASP A 56 6.93 5.20 -18.35
N ASP A 57 5.82 4.48 -18.23
CA ASP A 57 4.54 4.84 -18.82
C ASP A 57 3.52 5.35 -17.78
N ILE A 58 3.91 5.51 -16.51
CA ILE A 58 3.02 6.02 -15.44
C ILE A 58 2.38 7.35 -15.82
N ASP A 59 3.10 8.24 -16.51
CA ASP A 59 2.60 9.55 -16.95
C ASP A 59 1.32 9.45 -17.80
N LYS A 60 1.14 8.33 -18.52
CA LYS A 60 -0.06 8.07 -19.34
C LYS A 60 -1.32 7.87 -18.50
N LEU A 61 -1.20 7.50 -17.22
CA LEU A 61 -2.34 7.40 -16.28
C LEU A 61 -2.82 8.76 -15.78
N ASN A 62 -2.08 9.83 -16.09
CA ASN A 62 -2.41 11.22 -15.76
C ASN A 62 -2.76 11.42 -14.27
N LEU A 63 -1.97 10.79 -13.39
CA LEU A 63 -2.10 10.89 -11.93
C LEU A 63 -1.81 12.31 -11.45
N LYS A 64 -2.51 12.76 -10.40
CA LYS A 64 -2.42 14.13 -9.88
C LYS A 64 -1.01 14.47 -9.39
N ASP A 65 -0.40 13.54 -8.66
CA ASP A 65 0.91 13.71 -8.01
C ASP A 65 1.96 12.73 -8.60
N GLY A 66 1.78 12.36 -9.88
CA GLY A 66 2.67 11.44 -10.59
C GLY A 66 2.66 10.03 -9.98
N SER A 67 3.84 9.51 -9.66
CA SER A 67 4.03 8.20 -8.99
C SER A 67 3.90 8.25 -7.47
N THR A 68 3.52 9.38 -6.87
CA THR A 68 3.47 9.51 -5.40
C THR A 68 2.04 9.65 -4.88
N SER A 69 1.81 9.21 -3.64
CA SER A 69 0.54 9.46 -2.95
C SER A 69 0.39 10.95 -2.60
N GLU A 70 -0.83 11.39 -2.30
CA GLU A 70 -1.14 12.82 -2.05
C GLU A 70 -0.25 13.45 -0.96
N THR A 71 0.17 12.68 0.05
CA THR A 71 1.07 13.18 1.12
C THR A 71 2.53 12.73 0.96
N GLY A 72 2.88 12.07 -0.16
CA GLY A 72 4.22 11.58 -0.45
C GLY A 72 4.67 10.41 0.45
N LYS A 73 3.72 9.70 1.07
CA LYS A 73 3.98 8.58 1.98
C LYS A 73 4.14 7.26 1.26
N TYR A 74 3.63 7.15 0.05
CA TYR A 74 3.80 5.99 -0.81
C TYR A 74 4.30 6.41 -2.18
N GLU A 75 5.17 5.57 -2.74
CA GLU A 75 5.65 5.64 -4.11
C GLU A 75 5.13 4.43 -4.89
N LEU A 76 4.57 4.69 -6.06
CA LEU A 76 4.03 3.69 -6.97
C LEU A 76 5.13 3.13 -7.84
N SER A 77 5.13 1.81 -7.99
CA SER A 77 5.75 1.11 -9.11
C SER A 77 4.72 0.20 -9.77
N ILE A 78 4.79 0.11 -11.09
CA ILE A 78 3.97 -0.73 -11.96
C ILE A 78 4.90 -1.75 -12.60
N GLY A 79 4.59 -3.02 -12.36
CA GLY A 79 5.22 -4.14 -13.02
C GLY A 79 4.20 -5.04 -13.68
N LYS A 80 4.70 -6.14 -14.23
CA LYS A 80 3.91 -7.27 -14.70
C LYS A 80 4.52 -8.56 -14.19
N GLU A 81 3.69 -9.41 -13.62
CA GLU A 81 4.03 -10.76 -13.19
C GLU A 81 3.19 -11.78 -13.97
N ASP A 82 3.61 -13.05 -13.95
CA ASP A 82 2.80 -14.12 -14.52
C ASP A 82 1.50 -14.29 -13.70
N ASP A 83 0.39 -14.53 -14.40
CA ASP A 83 -0.95 -14.71 -13.80
C ASP A 83 -1.52 -13.52 -13.01
N ASP A 84 -0.98 -12.31 -13.17
CA ASP A 84 -1.45 -11.10 -12.47
C ASP A 84 -2.68 -10.42 -13.11
N GLY A 85 -3.08 -10.89 -14.29
CA GLY A 85 -4.20 -10.37 -15.07
C GLY A 85 -3.85 -9.21 -16.01
N GLY A 86 -2.61 -8.75 -16.02
CA GLY A 86 -2.10 -7.76 -16.95
C GLY A 86 -1.20 -6.70 -16.33
N TYR A 87 -1.29 -6.45 -15.02
CA TYR A 87 -0.43 -5.53 -14.29
C TYR A 87 -0.40 -5.84 -12.79
N THR A 88 0.69 -5.42 -12.15
CA THR A 88 0.89 -5.47 -10.70
C THR A 88 1.32 -4.08 -10.20
N LEU A 89 0.49 -3.49 -9.35
CA LEU A 89 0.75 -2.21 -8.70
C LEU A 89 1.41 -2.44 -7.35
N THR A 90 2.52 -1.77 -7.09
CA THR A 90 3.23 -1.82 -5.82
C THR A 90 3.33 -0.42 -5.23
N ALA A 91 2.80 -0.23 -4.02
CA ALA A 91 2.97 1.00 -3.25
C ALA A 91 4.05 0.76 -2.18
N THR A 92 5.21 1.41 -2.35
CA THR A 92 6.35 1.35 -1.44
C THR A 92 6.23 2.47 -0.40
N PRO A 93 6.19 2.16 0.91
CA PRO A 93 6.09 3.19 1.93
C PRO A 93 7.41 3.96 2.09
N ASN A 94 7.33 5.29 2.13
CA ASN A 94 8.44 6.20 2.47
C ASN A 94 8.50 6.49 3.99
N PHE A 95 8.12 5.51 4.80
CA PHE A 95 8.14 5.56 6.26
C PHE A 95 8.35 4.15 6.83
N ASP A 96 8.72 4.07 8.11
CA ASP A 96 9.00 2.80 8.77
C ASP A 96 7.73 1.97 9.05
N ASP A 97 7.33 1.17 8.07
CA ASP A 97 6.28 0.16 8.19
C ASP A 97 6.84 -1.26 8.16
N THR A 98 7.53 -1.65 9.24
CA THR A 98 8.09 -3.01 9.37
C THR A 98 7.04 -4.12 9.42
N LYS A 99 5.77 -3.78 9.65
CA LYS A 99 4.69 -4.76 9.77
C LYS A 99 4.08 -5.10 8.41
N CYS A 100 3.81 -4.10 7.57
CA CYS A 100 3.12 -4.29 6.30
C CYS A 100 3.97 -3.99 5.06
N GLY A 101 5.00 -3.15 5.17
CA GLY A 101 5.88 -2.82 4.05
C GLY A 101 5.12 -2.45 2.78
N ASN A 102 5.56 -3.01 1.65
CA ASN A 102 4.96 -2.74 0.34
C ASN A 102 3.55 -3.32 0.26
N LEU A 103 2.61 -2.47 -0.18
CA LEU A 103 1.25 -2.89 -0.51
C LEU A 103 1.18 -3.20 -1.99
N ILE A 104 0.53 -4.32 -2.35
CA ILE A 104 0.45 -4.79 -3.74
C ILE A 104 -1.02 -4.95 -4.13
N LEU A 105 -1.37 -4.56 -5.36
CA LEU A 105 -2.68 -4.79 -5.96
C LEU A 105 -2.50 -5.14 -7.43
N ASN A 106 -3.05 -6.27 -7.87
CA ASN A 106 -3.01 -6.66 -9.28
C ASN A 106 -4.37 -6.48 -9.99
N ALA A 107 -4.40 -6.71 -11.30
CA ALA A 107 -5.58 -6.52 -12.15
C ALA A 107 -6.77 -7.43 -11.78
N ILE A 108 -6.49 -8.63 -11.25
CA ILE A 108 -7.53 -9.58 -10.80
C ILE A 108 -8.01 -9.33 -9.36
N GLY A 109 -7.48 -8.30 -8.68
CA GLY A 109 -7.89 -7.90 -7.34
C GLY A 109 -7.22 -8.64 -6.20
N ASN A 110 -6.18 -9.44 -6.48
CA ASN A 110 -5.32 -10.01 -5.46
C ASN A 110 -4.51 -8.90 -4.79
N ARG A 111 -4.53 -8.91 -3.46
CA ARG A 111 -3.86 -7.96 -2.59
C ARG A 111 -2.61 -8.58 -2.01
N GLY A 112 -1.59 -7.76 -1.80
CA GLY A 112 -0.38 -8.15 -1.09
C GLY A 112 0.03 -7.15 -0.02
N ALA A 113 0.71 -7.67 0.99
CA ALA A 113 1.37 -6.90 2.04
C ALA A 113 2.42 -7.78 2.72
N ALA A 114 3.46 -7.18 3.28
CA ALA A 114 4.51 -7.85 4.05
C ALA A 114 5.22 -8.98 3.27
N GLY A 115 5.36 -8.80 1.95
CA GLY A 115 5.90 -9.83 1.05
C GLY A 115 5.02 -11.07 0.89
N LYS A 116 3.73 -10.97 1.26
CA LYS A 116 2.71 -12.01 1.13
C LYS A 116 1.61 -11.56 0.17
N LEU A 117 0.99 -12.52 -0.50
CA LEU A 117 -0.17 -12.34 -1.37
C LEU A 117 -1.38 -13.04 -0.76
N ASP A 118 -2.58 -12.53 -1.01
CA ASP A 118 -3.86 -13.11 -0.59
C ASP A 118 -4.24 -14.40 -1.35
N SER A 119 -3.50 -14.72 -2.42
CA SER A 119 -3.53 -16.02 -3.11
C SER A 119 -2.74 -17.11 -2.35
N GLY A 120 -1.96 -16.75 -1.33
CA GLY A 120 -1.10 -17.66 -0.55
C GLY A 120 -1.79 -18.49 0.53
N SER A 121 -1.01 -18.96 1.51
CA SER A 121 -1.49 -19.77 2.65
C SER A 121 -2.51 -19.02 3.52
N ALA A 122 -3.31 -19.72 4.33
CA ALA A 122 -4.25 -19.10 5.26
C ALA A 122 -3.58 -18.06 6.19
N SER A 123 -2.35 -18.32 6.65
CA SER A 123 -1.55 -17.38 7.45
C SER A 123 -1.12 -16.13 6.68
N ASP A 124 -0.92 -16.27 5.37
CA ASP A 124 -0.55 -15.15 4.49
C ASP A 124 -1.76 -14.25 4.27
N LYS A 125 -2.93 -14.86 4.01
CA LYS A 125 -4.21 -14.15 3.87
C LYS A 125 -4.55 -13.34 5.11
N GLU A 126 -4.28 -13.86 6.30
CA GLU A 126 -4.52 -13.13 7.56
C GLU A 126 -3.64 -11.89 7.68
N LYS A 127 -2.34 -12.01 7.39
CA LYS A 127 -1.41 -10.87 7.39
C LYS A 127 -1.80 -9.81 6.36
N VAL A 128 -2.14 -10.23 5.14
CA VAL A 128 -2.59 -9.29 4.10
C VAL A 128 -3.86 -8.58 4.54
N ARG A 129 -4.84 -9.31 5.10
CA ARG A 129 -6.07 -8.69 5.62
C ARG A 129 -5.80 -7.71 6.75
N GLU A 130 -4.85 -7.98 7.63
CA GLU A 130 -4.49 -7.06 8.72
C GLU A 130 -3.91 -5.74 8.19
N CYS A 131 -3.11 -5.82 7.13
CA CYS A 131 -2.49 -4.66 6.47
C CYS A 131 -3.47 -3.88 5.57
N TRP A 132 -4.47 -4.57 5.03
CA TRP A 132 -5.53 -4.02 4.17
C TRP A 132 -6.82 -3.65 4.93
N ARG A 133 -6.71 -3.44 6.25
CA ARG A 133 -7.82 -3.03 7.14
C ARG A 133 -7.67 -1.57 7.56
#